data_AF-A0A8I0H402-F1
#
_entry.id   AF-A0A8I0H402-F1
#
_cell.length_a   1.000
_cell.length_b   1.000
_cell.length_c   1.000
_cell.angle_alpha   90.00
_cell.angle_beta   90.00
_cell.angle_gamma   90.00
#
_symmetry.space_group_name_H-M   'P 1'
#
loop_
_entity.id
_entity.type
_entity.pdbx_description
1 polymer ?
#
loop_
_entity_poly.entity_id
_entity_poly.type
_entity_poly.pdbx_seq_one_letter_code
_entity_poly.pdbx_strand_id
1 'polypeptide(L)' 'VSHRLGLVSDKCTTPFSVEKELVKHIPETDIPIAHHWLILHGRYVCQARTPQCDTCGLQLMCKYYCQKYKVSKESGKDKE' A
#
# COMPACT_ATOMS: atom_id res chain seq x y z
N VAL A 1 -5.65 -3.25 1.90
CA VAL A 1 -4.69 -2.12 1.79
C VAL A 1 -3.67 -2.35 0.70
N SER A 2 -2.91 -3.45 0.75
CA SER A 2 -1.78 -3.74 -0.14
C SER A 2 -2.11 -3.60 -1.64
N HIS A 3 -3.24 -4.14 -2.11
CA HIS A 3 -3.68 -3.97 -3.51
C HIS A 3 -3.98 -2.50 -3.88
N ARG A 4 -4.62 -1.74 -3.00
CA ARG A 4 -4.96 -0.32 -3.29
C ARG A 4 -3.71 0.55 -3.38
N LEU A 5 -2.75 0.31 -2.49
CA LEU A 5 -1.47 1.00 -2.52
C LEU A 5 -0.63 0.58 -3.74
N GLY A 6 -0.83 -0.64 -4.25
CA GLY A 6 -0.03 -1.21 -5.32
C GLY A 6 1.24 -1.88 -4.82
N LEU A 7 1.26 -2.32 -3.55
CA LEU A 7 2.38 -3.07 -2.96
C LEU A 7 2.46 -4.52 -3.44
N VAL A 8 1.35 -5.05 -3.96
CA VAL A 8 1.23 -6.40 -4.49
C VAL A 8 0.60 -6.36 -5.86
N SER A 9 0.93 -7.35 -6.68
CA SER A 9 0.37 -7.51 -8.01
C SER A 9 -1.13 -7.81 -7.95
N ASP A 10 -1.88 -7.38 -8.96
CA ASP A 10 -3.30 -7.73 -9.11
C ASP A 10 -3.49 -9.25 -9.34
N LYS A 11 -2.40 -9.98 -9.66
CA LYS A 11 -2.39 -11.44 -9.82
C LYS A 11 -2.41 -12.21 -8.50
N CYS A 12 -2.08 -11.57 -7.38
CA CYS A 12 -2.10 -12.20 -6.06
C CYS A 12 -3.53 -12.24 -5.52
N THR A 13 -4.25 -13.34 -5.78
CA THR A 13 -5.67 -13.49 -5.41
C THR A 13 -5.87 -14.16 -4.06
N THR A 14 -4.85 -14.82 -3.51
CA THR A 14 -4.94 -15.53 -2.23
C THR A 14 -4.18 -14.79 -1.14
N PRO A 15 -4.62 -14.83 0.14
CA PRO A 15 -3.89 -14.24 1.25
C PRO A 15 -2.43 -14.70 1.32
N PHE A 16 -2.19 -15.99 1.07
CA PHE A 16 -0.83 -16.56 1.03
C PHE A 16 0.03 -15.96 -0.08
N SER A 17 -0.52 -15.76 -1.29
CA SER A 17 0.22 -15.12 -2.38
C SER A 17 0.58 -13.67 -2.08
N VAL A 18 -0.33 -12.93 -1.42
CA VAL A 18 -0.12 -11.56 -0.97
C VAL A 18 0.99 -11.50 0.08
N GLU A 19 0.94 -12.38 1.08
CA GLU A 19 1.96 -12.47 2.13
C GLU A 19 3.35 -12.76 1.54
N LYS A 20 3.45 -13.76 0.66
CA LYS A 20 4.71 -14.14 0.00
C LYS A 20 5.32 -12.99 -0.81
N GLU A 21 4.49 -12.20 -1.48
CA GLU A 21 4.96 -11.04 -2.25
C GLU A 21 5.40 -9.90 -1.34
N LEU A 22 4.66 -9.62 -0.26
CA LEU A 22 5.04 -8.56 0.70
C LEU A 22 6.36 -8.87 1.42
N VAL A 23 6.52 -10.11 1.91
CA VAL A 23 7.72 -10.53 2.64
C VAL A 23 8.98 -10.46 1.76
N LYS A 24 8.85 -10.59 0.44
CA LYS A 24 9.99 -10.43 -0.49
C LYS A 24 10.61 -9.03 -0.46
N HIS A 25 9.81 -8.01 -0.09
CA HIS A 25 10.20 -6.61 -0.12
C HIS A 25 10.40 -6.00 1.27
N ILE A 26 10.12 -6.75 2.34
CA ILE A 26 10.20 -6.28 3.73
C ILE A 26 11.27 -7.12 4.45
N PRO A 27 12.25 -6.51 5.14
CA PRO A 27 13.21 -7.24 5.96
C PRO A 27 12.52 -8.12 7.00
N GLU A 28 13.06 -9.31 7.27
CA GLU A 28 12.41 -10.28 8.17
C GLU A 28 12.14 -9.74 9.58
N THR A 29 13.02 -8.87 10.08
CA THR A 29 12.88 -8.19 11.39
C THR A 29 11.67 -7.28 11.46
N ASP A 30 11.28 -6.72 10.32
CA ASP A 30 10.25 -5.68 10.24
C ASP A 30 8.88 -6.26 9.87
N ILE A 31 8.80 -7.53 9.45
CA ILE A 31 7.54 -8.21 9.07
C ILE A 31 6.45 -8.05 10.15
N PRO A 32 6.70 -8.33 11.44
CA PRO A 32 5.67 -8.21 12.46
C PRO A 32 5.18 -6.76 12.60
N ILE A 33 6.09 -5.79 12.48
CA ILE A 33 5.77 -4.37 12.62
C ILE A 33 5.00 -3.88 11.39
N ALA A 34 5.45 -4.24 10.19
CA ALA A 34 4.81 -3.90 8.93
C ALA A 34 3.39 -4.48 8.84
N HIS A 35 3.18 -5.68 9.38
CA HIS A 35 1.84 -6.26 9.52
C HIS A 35 0.90 -5.34 10.32
N HIS A 36 1.36 -4.85 11.49
CA HIS A 36 0.58 -3.89 12.28
C HIS A 36 0.34 -2.58 11.54
N TRP A 37 1.33 -2.04 10.83
CA TRP A 37 1.15 -0.84 10.02
C TRP A 37 0.03 -1.01 8.98
N LEU A 38 0.02 -2.12 8.25
CA LEU A 38 -1.02 -2.39 7.24
C LEU A 38 -2.41 -2.56 7.85
N ILE A 39 -2.51 -3.24 9.02
CA ILE A 39 -3.78 -3.40 9.74
C ILE A 39 -4.30 -2.06 10.24
N LEU A 40 -3.47 -1.29 10.95
CA LEU A 40 -3.84 0.00 11.52
C LEU A 40 -4.21 0.98 10.40
N HIS A 41 -3.43 1.02 9.34
CA HIS A 41 -3.72 1.85 8.18
C HIS A 41 -5.06 1.46 7.53
N GLY A 42 -5.34 0.17 7.37
CA GLY A 42 -6.61 -0.30 6.82
C GLY A 42 -7.82 0.00 7.72
N ARG A 43 -7.63 -0.09 9.03
CA ARG A 43 -8.69 0.15 10.02
C ARG A 43 -9.05 1.62 10.15
N TYR A 44 -8.06 2.51 10.16
CA TYR A 44 -8.28 3.93 10.48
C TYR A 44 -8.30 4.83 9.24
N VAL A 45 -7.48 4.56 8.22
CA VAL A 45 -7.29 5.45 7.06
C VAL A 45 -7.88 4.84 5.78
N CYS A 46 -7.34 3.71 5.32
CA CYS A 46 -7.73 3.04 4.07
C CYS A 46 -8.93 2.10 4.25
N GLN A 47 -10.00 2.63 4.84
CA GLN A 47 -11.22 1.90 5.17
C GLN A 47 -11.89 1.28 3.94
N ALA A 48 -12.58 0.16 4.11
CA ALA A 48 -13.12 -0.63 3.01
C ALA A 48 -14.14 0.15 2.14
N ARG A 49 -15.06 0.89 2.76
CA ARG A 49 -16.14 1.62 2.06
C ARG A 49 -15.71 3.03 1.66
N THR A 50 -15.27 3.82 2.64
CA THR A 50 -14.95 5.25 2.48
C THR A 50 -13.52 5.52 2.96
N PRO A 51 -12.50 5.22 2.14
CA PRO A 51 -11.11 5.49 2.53
C PRO A 51 -10.88 7.00 2.66
N GLN A 52 -10.19 7.40 3.73
CA GLN A 52 -9.79 8.79 3.97
C GLN A 52 -8.54 9.12 3.15
N CYS A 53 -8.70 9.17 1.83
CA CYS A 53 -7.59 9.44 0.92
C CYS A 53 -6.96 10.80 1.21
N ASP A 54 -7.74 11.83 1.52
CA ASP A 54 -7.29 13.23 1.66
C ASP A 54 -6.33 13.45 2.85
N THR A 55 -6.40 12.59 3.87
CA THR A 55 -5.52 12.62 5.05
C THR A 55 -4.40 11.57 4.99
N CYS A 56 -4.37 10.75 3.94
CA CYS A 56 -3.41 9.67 3.80
C CYS A 56 -2.05 10.20 3.31
N GLY A 57 -0.99 10.03 4.12
CA GLY A 57 0.38 10.40 3.71
C GLY A 57 0.95 9.60 2.52
N LEU A 58 0.25 8.55 2.06
CA LEU A 58 0.68 7.68 0.96
C LEU A 58 -0.03 8.01 -0.38
N GLN A 59 -0.74 9.13 -0.48
CA GLN A 59 -1.52 9.53 -1.68
C GLN A 59 -0.72 9.40 -2.98
N LEU A 60 0.44 10.04 -3.07
CA LEU A 60 1.23 10.12 -4.30
C LEU A 60 1.84 8.78 -4.72
N MET A 61 2.05 7.87 -3.77
CA MET A 61 2.56 6.53 -4.05
C MET A 61 1.44 5.50 -4.30
N CYS A 62 0.22 5.77 -3.83
CA CYS A 62 -0.93 4.88 -3.91
C CYS A 62 -1.49 4.76 -5.32
N LYS A 63 -1.43 3.55 -5.90
CA LYS A 63 -2.00 3.23 -7.22
C LYS A 63 -3.48 3.63 -7.34
N TYR A 64 -4.30 3.31 -6.34
CA TYR A 64 -5.74 3.63 -6.34
C TYR A 64 -6.00 5.14 -6.36
N TYR A 65 -5.23 5.92 -5.59
CA TYR A 65 -5.40 7.37 -5.54
C TYR A 65 -5.04 8.02 -6.87
N CYS A 66 -3.87 7.68 -7.42
CA CYS A 66 -3.43 8.21 -8.72
C CYS A 66 -4.44 7.90 -9.83
N GLN A 67 -5.01 6.70 -9.86
CA GLN A 67 -6.03 6.31 -10.84
C GLN A 67 -7.35 7.06 -10.64
N LYS A 68 -7.83 7.18 -9.40
CA LYS A 68 -9.11 7.84 -9.09
C LYS A 68 -9.08 9.34 -9.34
N TYR A 69 -7.99 10.01 -8.99
CA TYR A 69 -7.85 11.47 -9.06
C TYR A 69 -7.03 11.93 -10.28
N LYS A 70 -6.61 11.02 -11.17
CA LYS A 70 -5.81 11.30 -12.38
C LYS A 70 -4.55 12.12 -12.09
N VAL A 71 -3.87 11.80 -10.98
CA VAL A 71 -2.62 12.46 -10.57
C VAL A 71 -1.44 11.75 -11.26
N SER A 72 -0.67 12.50 -12.04
CA SER A 72 0.59 12.04 -12.64
C SER A 72 1.64 11.92 -11.54
N LYS A 73 2.28 10.75 -11.38
CA LYS A 73 3.42 10.61 -10.46
C LYS A 73 4.57 11.49 -10.96
N GLU A 74 4.92 12.55 -10.24
CA GLU A 74 6.25 13.15 -10.40
C GLU A 74 7.27 12.11 -9.92
N SER A 75 8.16 11.73 -10.83
CA SER A 75 9.22 10.77 -10.57
C SER A 75 10.30 11.44 -9.73
N GLY A 76 10.08 11.49 -8.42
CA GLY A 76 11.09 11.83 -7.42
C GLY A 76 12.24 10.82 -7.51
N LYS A 77 13.36 11.28 -8.05
CA LYS A 77 14.58 10.55 -8.31
C LYS A 77 15.49 10.69 -7.10
N ASP A 78 15.12 10.14 -5.94
CA ASP A 78 16.01 10.17 -4.77
C ASP A 78 16.79 8.86 -4.69
N LYS A 79 17.90 8.86 -5.43
CA LYS A 79 19.11 8.13 -5.05
C LYS A 79 19.74 8.92 -3.90
N GLU A 80 19.96 8.28 -2.77
CA GLU A 80 21.17 8.43 -1.95
C GLU A 80 21.40 7.13 -1.18
#